data_AF-A6R699-F1
#
_entry.id   AF-A6R699-F1
#
_cell.length_a   1.000
_cell.length_b   1.000
_cell.length_c   1.000
_cell.angle_alpha   90.00
_cell.angle_beta   90.00
_cell.angle_gamma   90.00
#
_symmetry.space_group_name_H-M   'P 1'
#
loop_
_entity.id
_entity.type
_entity.pdbx_description
1 polymer ?
#
loop_
_entity_poly.entity_id
_entity_poly.type
_entity_poly.pdbx_seq_one_letter_code
_entity_poly.pdbx_strand_id
1 'polypeptide(L)'
;MCSVKRHRRMFAANLDERISKTVWTESCRHASEMIKYMLKNPGNKTLDGLRSIAINVIGQAGFSQSGVWAPTMRNRTGKVTTGKAAFWETFSLTTEMLLEGAFLPTKVMRLPFMPPTLRLMGYHMERAPIYIKEVLDEERKAVENSTGRRNNFLSFLLKLSDEEKNSGDNGFSLTDDEISGNLFVFSTAGFETTSNTMGYAVAHLAVYPELQDWIREELRTLDPDPSKWKYEEVFPKCRRTLALMVPL
;
A
#
# COMPACT_ATOMS: atom_id res chain seq x y z
N MET A 1 19.88 11.47 17.10
CA MET A 1 19.36 10.31 17.88
C MET A 1 17.84 10.38 18.13
N CYS A 2 17.19 11.56 18.20
CA CYS A 2 15.73 11.70 18.35
C CYS A 2 14.90 11.26 17.12
N SER A 3 15.38 11.47 15.90
CA SER A 3 14.63 11.13 14.66
C SER A 3 14.31 9.62 14.54
N VAL A 4 15.24 8.70 14.82
CA VAL A 4 14.97 7.26 14.71
C VAL A 4 13.96 6.77 15.75
N LYS A 5 14.00 7.31 16.98
CA LYS A 5 13.00 7.02 18.02
C LYS A 5 11.61 7.56 17.63
N ARG A 6 11.55 8.75 17.01
CA ARG A 6 10.33 9.34 16.43
C ARG A 6 9.73 8.40 15.39
N HIS A 7 10.51 8.02 14.36
CA HIS A 7 10.06 7.11 13.31
C HIS A 7 9.57 5.77 13.86
N ARG A 8 10.30 5.15 14.81
CA ARG A 8 9.84 3.90 15.45
C ARG A 8 8.53 4.04 16.21
N ARG A 9 8.32 5.14 16.95
CA ARG A 9 7.05 5.42 17.63
C ARG A 9 5.91 5.60 16.62
N MET A 10 6.18 6.23 15.48
CA MET A 10 5.21 6.34 14.39
C MET A 10 4.78 4.97 13.85
N PHE A 11 5.72 4.04 13.68
CA PHE A 11 5.40 2.69 13.21
C PHE A 11 4.62 1.86 14.22
N ALA A 12 5.05 1.83 15.49
CA ALA A 12 4.45 0.96 16.51
C ALA A 12 2.99 1.33 16.82
N ALA A 13 2.63 2.61 16.73
CA ALA A 13 1.25 3.07 16.94
C ALA A 13 0.29 2.71 15.79
N ASN A 14 0.82 2.35 14.61
CA ASN A 14 0.05 2.02 13.40
C ASN A 14 -0.07 0.51 13.15
N LEU A 15 0.50 -0.34 13.99
CA LEU A 15 0.36 -1.79 13.90
C LEU A 15 -0.63 -2.30 14.96
N ASP A 16 -1.85 -1.75 14.90
CA ASP A 16 -2.96 -2.13 15.78
C ASP A 16 -3.82 -3.23 15.13
N GLU A 17 -4.57 -3.99 15.92
CA GLU A 17 -5.40 -5.12 15.51
C GLU A 17 -6.43 -4.74 14.42
N ARG A 18 -6.94 -3.50 14.46
CA ARG A 18 -7.85 -2.97 13.43
C ARG A 18 -7.20 -2.86 12.05
N ILE A 19 -5.93 -2.49 12.00
CA ILE A 19 -5.18 -2.40 10.75
C ILE A 19 -4.92 -3.83 10.24
N SER A 20 -4.59 -4.77 11.12
CA SER A 20 -4.47 -6.19 10.75
C SER A 20 -5.76 -6.77 10.15
N LYS A 21 -6.92 -6.47 10.72
CA LYS A 21 -8.24 -6.85 10.15
C LYS A 21 -8.44 -6.29 8.74
N THR A 22 -8.10 -5.02 8.55
CA THR A 22 -8.23 -4.33 7.26
C THR A 22 -7.28 -4.94 6.23
N VAL A 23 -6.02 -5.12 6.60
CA VAL A 23 -4.97 -5.74 5.79
C VAL A 23 -5.38 -7.16 5.39
N TRP A 24 -5.89 -7.96 6.33
CA TRP A 24 -6.36 -9.32 6.07
C TRP A 24 -7.48 -9.35 5.03
N THR A 25 -8.50 -8.51 5.22
CA THR A 25 -9.68 -8.44 4.35
C THR A 25 -9.28 -8.05 2.93
N GLU A 26 -8.48 -6.99 2.79
CA GLU A 26 -8.03 -6.52 1.47
C GLU A 26 -7.09 -7.52 0.80
N SER A 27 -6.23 -8.19 1.57
CA SER A 27 -5.34 -9.23 1.04
C SER A 27 -6.14 -10.40 0.47
N CYS A 28 -7.15 -10.90 1.22
CA CYS A 28 -8.01 -11.98 0.75
C CYS A 28 -8.80 -11.59 -0.50
N ARG A 29 -9.34 -10.36 -0.50
CA ARG A 29 -10.11 -9.83 -1.64
C ARG A 29 -9.25 -9.75 -2.91
N HIS A 30 -8.08 -9.12 -2.82
CA HIS A 30 -7.22 -8.93 -3.98
C HIS A 30 -6.53 -10.21 -4.45
N ALA A 31 -6.16 -11.12 -3.54
CA ALA A 31 -5.68 -12.43 -3.91
C ALA A 31 -6.76 -13.22 -4.68
N SER A 32 -8.02 -13.13 -4.26
CA SER A 32 -9.14 -13.76 -4.97
C SER A 32 -9.36 -13.15 -6.36
N GLU A 33 -9.27 -11.83 -6.49
CA GLU A 33 -9.34 -11.13 -7.79
C GLU A 33 -8.19 -11.53 -8.72
N MET A 34 -6.97 -11.59 -8.19
CA MET A 34 -5.77 -12.03 -8.92
C MET A 34 -5.92 -13.47 -9.43
N ILE A 35 -6.33 -14.40 -8.57
CA ILE A 35 -6.51 -15.81 -8.96
C ILE A 35 -7.57 -15.93 -10.06
N LYS A 36 -8.72 -15.25 -9.92
CA LYS A 36 -9.79 -15.24 -10.95
C LYS A 36 -9.28 -14.72 -12.29
N TYR A 37 -8.41 -13.71 -12.28
CA TYR A 37 -7.79 -13.19 -13.50
C TYR A 37 -6.79 -14.18 -14.11
N MET A 38 -5.90 -14.76 -13.29
CA MET A 38 -4.86 -15.68 -13.75
C MET A 38 -5.43 -16.98 -14.32
N LEU A 39 -6.53 -17.49 -13.77
CA LEU A 39 -7.23 -18.66 -14.33
C LEU A 39 -7.76 -18.43 -15.75
N LYS A 40 -8.09 -17.17 -16.08
CA LYS A 40 -8.57 -16.78 -17.42
C LYS A 40 -7.45 -16.34 -18.35
N ASN A 41 -6.30 -15.93 -17.81
CA ASN A 41 -5.18 -15.35 -18.53
C ASN A 41 -3.87 -16.02 -18.08
N PRO A 42 -3.58 -17.26 -18.55
CA PRO A 42 -2.34 -17.94 -18.21
C PRO A 42 -1.13 -17.15 -18.73
N GLY A 43 -0.13 -16.88 -17.88
CA GLY A 43 1.08 -16.15 -18.26
C GLY A 43 1.95 -15.66 -17.10
N ASN A 44 3.08 -15.03 -17.44
CA ASN A 44 4.11 -14.54 -16.51
C ASN A 44 3.73 -13.22 -15.81
N LYS A 45 2.53 -13.15 -15.20
CA LYS A 45 1.99 -11.97 -14.51
C LYS A 45 1.86 -12.11 -13.00
N THR A 46 2.40 -13.19 -12.44
CA THR A 46 2.36 -13.46 -10.99
C THR A 46 3.00 -12.33 -10.18
N LEU A 47 4.23 -11.93 -10.51
CA LEU A 47 4.96 -10.91 -9.74
C LEU A 47 4.29 -9.54 -9.82
N ASP A 48 3.91 -9.09 -11.01
CA ASP A 48 3.17 -7.82 -11.20
C ASP A 48 1.82 -7.84 -10.42
N GLY A 49 1.16 -9.00 -10.40
CA GLY A 49 -0.07 -9.23 -9.65
C GLY A 49 0.11 -9.13 -8.14
N LEU A 50 1.16 -9.76 -7.61
CA LEU A 50 1.53 -9.71 -6.19
C LEU A 50 1.89 -8.29 -5.76
N ARG A 51 2.62 -7.56 -6.59
CA ARG A 51 2.92 -6.13 -6.38
C ARG A 51 1.65 -5.31 -6.28
N SER A 52 0.70 -5.56 -7.17
CA SER A 52 -0.60 -4.88 -7.18
C SER A 52 -1.45 -5.20 -5.93
N ILE A 53 -1.32 -6.40 -5.34
CA ILE A 53 -1.93 -6.71 -4.03
C ILE A 53 -1.31 -5.83 -2.94
N ALA A 54 0.03 -5.85 -2.82
CA ALA A 54 0.75 -5.14 -1.77
C ALA A 54 0.47 -3.62 -1.80
N ILE A 55 0.46 -3.03 -3.01
CA ILE A 55 0.11 -1.62 -3.20
C ILE A 55 -1.29 -1.36 -2.65
N ASN A 56 -2.33 -2.09 -3.06
CA ASN A 56 -3.69 -1.78 -2.64
C ASN A 56 -3.94 -1.96 -1.16
N VAL A 57 -3.33 -2.98 -0.56
CA VAL A 57 -3.42 -3.23 0.87
C VAL A 57 -2.86 -2.03 1.64
N ILE A 58 -1.72 -1.48 1.20
CA ILE A 58 -1.16 -0.24 1.78
C ILE A 58 -2.04 0.97 1.46
N GLY A 59 -2.58 1.07 0.25
CA GLY A 59 -3.55 2.12 -0.12
C GLY A 59 -4.73 2.15 0.85
N GLN A 60 -5.30 1.00 1.17
CA GLN A 60 -6.43 0.91 2.09
C GLN A 60 -6.02 1.14 3.54
N ALA A 61 -4.95 0.50 4.02
CA ALA A 61 -4.50 0.62 5.40
C ALA A 61 -3.95 2.03 5.72
N GLY A 62 -3.23 2.64 4.78
CA GLY A 62 -2.57 3.93 4.95
C GLY A 62 -3.44 5.13 4.62
N PHE A 63 -4.25 5.02 3.54
CA PHE A 63 -4.96 6.15 2.93
C PHE A 63 -6.47 5.96 2.87
N SER A 64 -6.98 4.81 3.34
CA SER A 64 -8.37 4.41 3.16
C SER A 64 -8.80 4.45 1.69
N GLN A 65 -7.88 4.13 0.77
CA GLN A 65 -8.12 4.06 -0.66
C GLN A 65 -7.98 2.62 -1.13
N SER A 66 -9.10 2.05 -1.53
CA SER A 66 -9.16 0.70 -2.08
C SER A 66 -9.33 0.77 -3.59
N GLY A 67 -8.34 0.24 -4.32
CA GLY A 67 -8.39 0.11 -5.78
C GLY A 67 -9.06 -1.19 -6.23
N VAL A 68 -9.32 -1.32 -7.53
CA VAL A 68 -9.65 -2.62 -8.16
C VAL A 68 -8.34 -3.32 -8.50
N TRP A 69 -8.16 -4.58 -8.12
CA TRP A 69 -6.95 -5.31 -8.52
C TRP A 69 -6.82 -5.36 -10.06
N ALA A 70 -5.61 -5.13 -10.54
CA ALA A 70 -5.27 -5.25 -11.96
C ALA A 70 -3.86 -5.82 -12.04
N PRO A 71 -3.50 -6.56 -13.12
CA PRO A 71 -2.18 -7.16 -13.26
C PRO A 71 -1.06 -6.11 -13.45
N THR A 72 -1.40 -4.89 -13.86
CA THR A 72 -0.46 -3.76 -13.94
C THR A 72 -1.21 -2.49 -13.59
N MET A 73 -0.60 -1.58 -12.83
CA MET A 73 -1.24 -0.32 -12.43
C MET A 73 -1.60 0.56 -13.63
N ARG A 74 -0.95 0.37 -14.77
CA ARG A 74 -1.30 0.98 -16.07
C ARG A 74 -2.78 0.78 -16.46
N ASN A 75 -3.41 -0.32 -16.06
CA ASN A 75 -4.81 -0.62 -16.40
C ASN A 75 -5.83 0.09 -15.48
N ARG A 76 -5.38 0.86 -14.48
CA ARG A 76 -6.27 1.66 -13.61
C ARG A 76 -6.52 3.07 -14.10
N THR A 77 -5.69 3.53 -15.04
CA THR A 77 -5.65 4.95 -15.42
C THR A 77 -6.91 5.34 -16.19
N GLY A 78 -7.65 6.34 -15.68
CA GLY A 78 -8.73 7.00 -16.44
C GLY A 78 -10.08 7.26 -15.77
N LYS A 79 -10.28 6.96 -14.47
CA LYS A 79 -11.55 7.27 -13.76
C LYS A 79 -11.35 7.79 -12.35
N VAL A 80 -10.50 8.80 -12.17
CA VAL A 80 -10.29 9.39 -10.85
C VAL A 80 -11.30 10.50 -10.58
N THR A 81 -12.11 10.32 -9.54
CA THR A 81 -13.19 11.23 -9.14
C THR A 81 -12.87 12.04 -7.88
N THR A 82 -11.80 11.72 -7.15
CA THR A 82 -11.45 12.34 -5.86
C THR A 82 -9.96 12.66 -5.73
N GLY A 83 -9.62 13.68 -4.91
CA GLY A 83 -8.23 14.11 -4.66
C GLY A 83 -7.36 12.99 -4.08
N LYS A 84 -7.92 12.16 -3.19
CA LYS A 84 -7.23 10.98 -2.62
C LYS A 84 -6.90 9.90 -3.64
N ALA A 85 -7.82 9.61 -4.56
CA ALA A 85 -7.54 8.66 -5.62
C ALA A 85 -6.47 9.19 -6.60
N ALA A 86 -6.50 10.49 -6.90
CA ALA A 86 -5.48 11.14 -7.74
C ALA A 86 -4.09 11.13 -7.09
N PHE A 87 -4.04 11.42 -5.78
CA PHE A 87 -2.83 11.32 -4.98
C PHE A 87 -2.27 9.90 -5.01
N TRP A 88 -3.11 8.91 -4.71
CA TRP A 88 -2.70 7.50 -4.66
C TRP A 88 -2.27 6.94 -6.03
N GLU A 89 -2.90 7.38 -7.10
CA GLU A 89 -2.49 7.05 -8.46
C GLU A 89 -1.13 7.66 -8.80
N THR A 90 -0.94 8.95 -8.49
CA THR A 90 0.34 9.67 -8.66
C THR A 90 1.46 8.95 -7.90
N PHE A 91 1.17 8.59 -6.65
CA PHE A 91 2.06 7.83 -5.78
C PHE A 91 2.47 6.50 -6.42
N SER A 92 1.48 5.72 -6.84
CA SER A 92 1.69 4.39 -7.39
C SER A 92 2.52 4.43 -8.67
N LEU A 93 2.20 5.34 -9.58
CA LEU A 93 2.94 5.53 -10.83
C LEU A 93 4.38 5.97 -10.58
N THR A 94 4.57 6.92 -9.66
CA THR A 94 5.92 7.41 -9.31
C THR A 94 6.78 6.30 -8.73
N THR A 95 6.18 5.39 -7.97
CA THR A 95 6.95 4.30 -7.36
C THR A 95 7.23 3.14 -8.32
N GLU A 96 6.34 2.86 -9.27
CA GLU A 96 6.63 1.91 -10.36
C GLU A 96 7.75 2.43 -11.28
N MET A 97 7.83 3.74 -11.46
CA MET A 97 8.77 4.42 -12.34
C MET A 97 9.78 5.24 -11.53
N LEU A 98 10.27 4.67 -10.42
CA LEU A 98 11.07 5.38 -9.44
C LEU A 98 12.35 5.97 -10.05
N LEU A 99 13.00 5.21 -10.95
CA LEU A 99 14.21 5.66 -11.63
C LEU A 99 13.89 6.83 -12.56
N GLU A 100 12.83 6.72 -13.36
CA GLU A 100 12.41 7.77 -14.28
C GLU A 100 12.00 9.04 -13.51
N GLY A 101 11.28 8.91 -12.40
CA GLY A 101 10.91 10.03 -11.54
C GLY A 101 12.10 10.70 -10.85
N ALA A 102 13.15 9.93 -10.54
CA ALA A 102 14.36 10.45 -9.91
C ALA A 102 15.28 11.18 -10.91
N PHE A 103 15.38 10.68 -12.15
CA PHE A 103 16.36 11.17 -13.12
C PHE A 103 15.79 12.04 -14.24
N LEU A 104 14.49 11.99 -14.53
CA LEU A 104 13.86 12.78 -15.59
C LEU A 104 13.08 13.97 -15.01
N PRO A 105 13.39 15.22 -15.42
CA PRO A 105 12.58 16.36 -15.04
C PRO A 105 11.13 16.25 -15.54
N THR A 106 10.16 16.69 -14.73
CA THR A 106 8.73 16.67 -15.06
C THR A 106 8.40 17.32 -16.41
N LYS A 107 9.12 18.40 -16.76
CA LYS A 107 8.95 19.10 -18.05
C LYS A 107 9.36 18.22 -19.24
N VAL A 108 10.41 17.40 -19.09
CA VAL A 108 10.89 16.48 -20.12
C VAL A 108 9.88 15.35 -20.31
N MET A 109 9.38 14.79 -19.21
CA MET A 109 8.38 13.70 -19.24
C MET A 109 7.10 14.07 -20.01
N ARG A 110 6.71 15.35 -20.05
CA ARG A 110 5.51 15.84 -20.74
C ARG A 110 5.69 16.11 -22.23
N LEU A 111 6.90 15.98 -22.78
CA LEU A 111 7.14 16.23 -24.20
C LEU A 111 6.41 15.22 -25.09
N PRO A 112 5.95 15.61 -26.29
CA PRO A 112 5.06 14.78 -27.11
C PRO A 112 5.71 13.47 -27.58
N PHE A 113 7.04 13.40 -27.66
CA PHE A 113 7.79 12.19 -28.04
C PHE A 113 7.93 11.16 -26.91
N MET A 114 7.62 11.54 -25.67
CA MET A 114 7.71 10.62 -24.53
C MET A 114 6.57 9.58 -24.56
N PRO A 115 6.82 8.36 -24.07
CA PRO A 115 5.79 7.34 -23.90
C PRO A 115 4.56 7.86 -23.15
N PRO A 116 3.33 7.43 -23.49
CA PRO A 116 2.10 7.89 -22.86
C PRO A 116 2.12 7.81 -21.32
N THR A 117 2.71 6.74 -20.76
CA THR A 117 2.83 6.55 -19.31
C THR A 117 3.73 7.60 -18.66
N LEU A 118 4.84 7.98 -19.30
CA LEU A 118 5.73 9.02 -18.79
C LEU A 118 5.08 10.39 -18.86
N ARG A 119 4.34 10.69 -19.93
CA ARG A 119 3.57 11.94 -20.02
C ARG A 119 2.49 12.02 -18.95
N LEU A 120 1.80 10.91 -18.69
CA LEU A 120 0.81 10.80 -17.62
C LEU A 120 1.46 11.01 -16.26
N MET A 121 2.56 10.31 -15.97
CA MET A 121 3.33 10.49 -14.74
C MET A 121 3.78 11.95 -14.57
N GLY A 122 4.32 12.59 -15.61
CA GLY A 122 4.72 13.99 -15.58
C GLY A 122 3.54 14.93 -15.29
N TYR A 123 2.35 14.65 -15.83
CA TYR A 123 1.13 15.40 -15.51
C TYR A 123 0.73 15.25 -14.03
N HIS A 124 0.78 14.03 -13.49
CA HIS A 124 0.43 13.75 -12.10
C HIS A 124 1.46 14.33 -11.12
N MET A 125 2.76 14.24 -11.41
CA MET A 125 3.83 14.80 -10.57
C MET A 125 3.76 16.33 -10.47
N GLU A 126 3.40 17.03 -11.56
CA GLU A 126 3.19 18.49 -11.52
C GLU A 126 2.04 18.88 -10.60
N ARG A 127 1.01 18.03 -10.50
CA ARG A 127 -0.19 18.27 -9.69
C ARG A 127 -0.11 17.65 -8.28
N ALA A 128 0.97 16.93 -7.98
CA ALA A 128 1.15 16.26 -6.69
C ALA A 128 0.93 17.18 -5.48
N PRO A 129 1.45 18.44 -5.44
CA PRO A 129 1.22 19.32 -4.30
C PRO A 129 -0.25 19.65 -4.06
N ILE A 130 -1.04 19.77 -5.14
CA ILE A 130 -2.49 20.03 -5.06
C ILE A 130 -3.19 18.82 -4.45
N TYR A 131 -2.87 17.62 -4.95
CA TYR A 131 -3.46 16.38 -4.44
C TYR A 131 -3.10 16.14 -2.98
N ILE A 132 -1.84 16.37 -2.59
CA ILE A 132 -1.38 16.27 -1.20
C ILE A 132 -2.22 17.18 -0.31
N LYS A 133 -2.36 18.46 -0.70
CA LYS A 133 -3.14 19.43 0.06
C LYS A 133 -4.60 19.01 0.19
N GLU A 134 -5.25 18.62 -0.91
CA GLU A 134 -6.64 18.14 -0.90
C GLU A 134 -6.83 16.94 0.04
N VAL A 135 -5.93 15.96 -0.04
CA VAL A 135 -5.94 14.77 0.83
C VAL A 135 -5.81 15.13 2.31
N LEU A 136 -4.87 16.02 2.63
CA LEU A 136 -4.62 16.45 4.01
C LEU A 136 -5.80 17.27 4.55
N ASP A 137 -6.35 18.19 3.76
CA ASP A 137 -7.52 18.99 4.14
C ASP A 137 -8.75 18.11 4.35
N GLU A 138 -8.98 17.12 3.50
CA GLU A 138 -10.06 16.14 3.65
C GLU A 138 -9.89 15.30 4.92
N GLU A 139 -8.68 14.83 5.24
CA GLU A 139 -8.43 14.06 6.46
C GLU A 139 -8.54 14.92 7.71
N ARG A 140 -8.07 16.18 7.70
CA ARG A 140 -8.25 17.13 8.83
C ARG A 140 -9.74 17.30 9.16
N LYS A 141 -10.57 17.58 8.14
CA LYS A 141 -12.02 17.69 8.28
C LYS A 141 -12.66 16.39 8.76
N ALA A 142 -12.17 15.24 8.30
CA ALA A 142 -12.68 13.94 8.73
C ALA A 142 -12.38 13.67 10.21
N VAL A 143 -11.19 14.05 10.69
CA VAL A 143 -10.79 13.92 12.11
C VAL A 143 -11.67 14.81 13.00
N GLU A 144 -11.89 16.06 12.62
CA GLU A 144 -12.73 17.02 13.37
C GLU A 144 -14.19 16.57 13.52
N ASN A 145 -14.77 15.99 12.46
CA ASN A 145 -16.17 15.57 12.44
C ASN A 145 -16.43 14.18 13.03
N SER A 146 -15.36 13.41 13.33
CA SER A 146 -15.50 12.04 13.81
C SER A 146 -15.50 11.97 15.34
N THR A 147 -16.61 11.53 15.94
CA THR A 147 -16.69 11.14 17.36
C THR A 147 -15.93 9.83 17.67
N GLY A 148 -15.37 9.18 16.65
CA GLY A 148 -14.59 7.95 16.76
C GLY A 148 -13.21 8.08 16.12
N ARG A 149 -12.19 7.54 16.78
CA ARG A 149 -10.81 7.45 16.28
C ARG A 149 -10.75 6.72 14.93
N ARG A 150 -10.68 7.47 13.82
CA ARG A 150 -10.12 6.97 12.56
C ARG A 150 -8.61 6.84 12.79
N ASN A 151 -8.10 5.62 12.62
CA ASN A 151 -6.69 5.27 12.83
C ASN A 151 -6.15 4.70 11.51
N ASN A 152 -5.93 5.59 10.54
CA ASN A 152 -5.11 5.29 9.36
C ASN A 152 -3.77 6.02 9.48
N PHE A 153 -2.78 5.60 8.72
CA PHE A 153 -1.42 6.13 8.82
C PHE A 153 -1.36 7.66 8.59
N LEU A 154 -2.16 8.16 7.66
CA LEU A 154 -2.26 9.59 7.34
C LEU A 154 -2.83 10.44 8.50
N SER A 155 -3.94 10.00 9.10
CA SER A 155 -4.56 10.65 10.27
C SER A 155 -3.62 10.69 11.47
N PHE A 156 -2.73 9.70 11.59
CA PHE A 156 -1.73 9.67 12.64
C PHE A 156 -0.61 10.69 12.40
N LEU A 157 -0.08 10.80 11.17
CA LEU A 157 0.90 11.83 10.82
C LEU A 157 0.34 13.24 11.02
N LEU A 158 -0.94 13.45 10.72
CA LEU A 158 -1.64 14.71 10.97
C LEU A 158 -1.71 15.04 12.48
N LYS A 159 -2.12 14.06 13.32
CA LYS A 159 -2.16 14.24 14.77
C LYS A 159 -0.80 14.61 15.36
N LEU A 160 0.27 13.96 14.90
CA LEU A 160 1.63 14.30 15.34
C LEU A 160 2.03 15.72 14.95
N SER A 161 1.72 16.14 13.72
CA SER A 161 1.97 17.52 13.27
C SER A 161 1.23 18.54 14.15
N ASP A 162 -0.02 18.26 14.52
CA ASP A 162 -0.85 19.17 15.32
C ASP A 162 -0.47 19.18 16.82
N GLU A 163 -0.11 18.03 17.41
CA GLU A 163 0.40 17.93 18.79
C GLU A 163 1.70 18.72 18.97
N GLU A 164 2.60 18.67 17.99
CA GLU A 164 3.87 19.38 18.02
C GLU A 164 3.69 20.91 17.85
N LYS A 165 2.74 21.36 17.01
CA LYS A 165 2.37 22.78 16.88
C LYS A 165 1.87 23.38 18.20
N ASN A 166 1.11 22.61 18.98
CA ASN A 166 0.56 23.07 20.26
C ASN A 166 1.60 23.06 21.40
N SER A 167 2.75 22.39 21.22
CA SER A 167 3.78 22.26 22.24
C SER A 167 4.76 23.45 22.30
N GLY A 168 4.61 24.45 21.42
CA GLY A 168 5.40 25.69 21.42
C GLY A 168 6.86 25.55 20.98
N ASP A 169 7.31 24.33 20.67
CA ASP A 169 8.64 24.06 20.13
C ASP A 169 8.64 24.26 18.62
N ASN A 170 8.85 25.52 18.20
CA ASN A 170 8.77 26.01 16.81
C ASN A 170 9.77 25.36 15.81
N GLY A 171 10.49 24.31 16.21
CA GLY A 171 11.49 23.64 15.38
C GLY A 171 11.04 22.31 14.74
N PHE A 172 9.87 21.77 15.06
CA PHE A 172 9.59 20.33 14.80
C PHE A 172 8.26 19.95 14.14
N SER A 173 7.34 20.88 13.86
CA SER A 173 6.08 20.53 13.19
C SER A 173 6.30 20.07 11.75
N LEU A 174 5.78 18.89 11.36
CA LEU A 174 5.86 18.41 9.98
C LEU A 174 5.05 19.31 9.04
N THR A 175 5.72 19.80 7.99
CA THR A 175 5.10 20.43 6.83
C THR A 175 4.31 19.41 6.01
N ASP A 176 3.35 19.87 5.19
CA ASP A 176 2.56 19.00 4.32
C ASP A 176 3.47 18.21 3.35
N ASP A 177 4.56 18.82 2.89
CA ASP A 177 5.58 18.19 2.06
C ASP A 177 6.32 17.08 2.83
N GLU A 178 6.71 17.31 4.08
CA GLU A 178 7.34 16.28 4.93
C GLU A 178 6.39 15.14 5.29
N ILE A 179 5.10 15.42 5.50
CA ILE A 179 4.08 14.39 5.70
C ILE A 179 4.00 13.52 4.43
N SER A 180 3.90 14.15 3.26
CA SER A 180 3.82 13.43 1.98
C SER A 180 5.09 12.63 1.67
N GLY A 181 6.26 13.17 1.98
CA GLY A 181 7.55 12.50 1.77
C GLY A 181 7.73 11.29 2.69
N ASN A 182 7.39 11.41 3.97
CA ASN A 182 7.39 10.27 4.89
C ASN A 182 6.42 9.18 4.43
N LEU A 183 5.22 9.59 4.03
CA LEU A 183 4.19 8.71 3.51
C LEU A 183 4.63 7.98 2.23
N PHE A 184 5.42 8.65 1.38
CA PHE A 184 6.12 8.08 0.24
C PHE A 184 7.13 7.01 0.61
N VAL A 185 8.07 7.35 1.48
CA VAL A 185 9.12 6.42 1.89
C VAL A 185 8.53 5.18 2.54
N PHE A 186 7.57 5.35 3.46
CA PHE A 186 6.99 4.23 4.21
C PHE A 186 6.14 3.30 3.35
N SER A 187 5.28 3.85 2.49
CA SER A 187 4.44 3.02 1.64
C SER A 187 5.27 2.29 0.59
N THR A 188 6.28 2.96 0.01
CA THR A 188 7.23 2.35 -0.94
C THR A 188 7.99 1.19 -0.31
N ALA A 189 8.60 1.42 0.86
CA ALA A 189 9.33 0.38 1.58
C ALA A 189 8.41 -0.80 1.94
N GLY A 190 7.17 -0.52 2.32
CA GLY A 190 6.19 -1.53 2.71
C GLY A 190 5.77 -2.44 1.56
N PHE A 191 5.38 -1.89 0.40
CA PHE A 191 4.86 -2.76 -0.66
C PHE A 191 6.00 -3.48 -1.42
N GLU A 192 7.15 -2.85 -1.62
CA GLU A 192 8.26 -3.45 -2.39
C GLU A 192 8.76 -4.70 -1.68
N THR A 193 9.04 -4.58 -0.37
CA THR A 193 9.49 -5.71 0.46
C THR A 193 8.42 -6.80 0.52
N THR A 194 7.16 -6.45 0.78
CA THR A 194 6.07 -7.42 0.89
C THR A 194 5.82 -8.16 -0.44
N SER A 195 5.81 -7.44 -1.56
CA SER A 195 5.60 -8.05 -2.88
C SER A 195 6.74 -9.00 -3.28
N ASN A 196 7.98 -8.64 -2.98
CA ASN A 196 9.13 -9.51 -3.20
C ASN A 196 9.07 -10.74 -2.29
N THR A 197 8.74 -10.59 -1.01
CA THR A 197 8.54 -11.73 -0.10
C THR A 197 7.46 -12.68 -0.61
N MET A 198 6.31 -12.16 -1.06
CA MET A 198 5.27 -12.98 -1.67
C MET A 198 5.77 -13.68 -2.94
N GLY A 199 6.55 -12.97 -3.77
CA GLY A 199 7.15 -13.52 -4.98
C GLY A 199 8.07 -14.70 -4.68
N TYR A 200 8.97 -14.56 -3.70
CA TYR A 200 9.84 -15.64 -3.23
C TYR A 200 9.04 -16.82 -2.65
N ALA A 201 8.02 -16.56 -1.84
CA ALA A 201 7.17 -17.59 -1.27
C ALA A 201 6.47 -18.42 -2.36
N VAL A 202 5.87 -17.76 -3.36
CA VAL A 202 5.23 -18.46 -4.49
C VAL A 202 6.25 -19.22 -5.32
N ALA A 203 7.45 -18.66 -5.55
CA ALA A 203 8.53 -19.35 -6.25
C ALA A 203 9.01 -20.60 -5.49
N HIS A 204 9.17 -20.52 -4.17
CA HIS A 204 9.53 -21.67 -3.34
C HIS A 204 8.47 -22.76 -3.41
N LEU A 205 7.18 -22.39 -3.30
CA LEU A 205 6.10 -23.37 -3.41
C LEU A 205 6.03 -24.04 -4.79
N ALA A 206 6.43 -23.35 -5.85
CA ALA A 206 6.49 -23.92 -7.19
C ALA A 206 7.68 -24.89 -7.37
N VAL A 207 8.81 -24.63 -6.70
CA VAL A 207 10.02 -25.45 -6.78
C VAL A 207 9.97 -26.67 -5.85
N TYR A 208 9.27 -26.56 -4.72
CA TYR A 208 9.18 -27.58 -3.67
C TYR A 208 7.72 -28.04 -3.48
N PRO A 209 7.20 -28.96 -4.32
CA PRO A 209 5.83 -29.46 -4.23
C PRO A 209 5.47 -30.04 -2.87
N GLU A 210 6.43 -30.63 -2.16
CA GLU A 210 6.25 -31.16 -0.81
C GLU A 210 5.88 -30.07 0.20
N LEU A 211 6.45 -28.87 0.08
CA LEU A 211 6.08 -27.72 0.91
C LEU A 211 4.69 -27.21 0.52
N GLN A 212 4.37 -27.22 -0.77
CA GLN A 212 3.07 -26.83 -1.27
C GLN A 212 1.96 -27.77 -0.77
N ASP A 213 2.21 -29.08 -0.78
CA ASP A 213 1.30 -30.11 -0.25
C ASP A 213 1.13 -29.95 1.27
N TRP A 214 2.24 -29.75 1.99
CA TRP A 214 2.24 -29.53 3.44
C TRP A 214 1.40 -28.32 3.87
N ILE A 215 1.49 -27.19 3.15
CA ILE A 215 0.64 -26.03 3.41
C ILE A 215 -0.81 -26.28 2.97
N ARG A 216 -1.01 -26.95 1.82
CA ARG A 216 -2.36 -27.24 1.32
C ARG A 216 -3.18 -28.09 2.29
N GLU A 217 -2.56 -29.04 2.98
CA GLU A 217 -3.20 -29.81 4.06
C GLU A 217 -3.74 -28.91 5.18
N GLU A 218 -2.96 -27.93 5.62
CA GLU A 218 -3.41 -26.95 6.62
C GLU A 218 -4.58 -26.12 6.09
N LEU A 219 -4.47 -25.60 4.85
CA LEU A 219 -5.51 -24.78 4.26
C LEU A 219 -6.83 -25.55 4.02
N ARG A 220 -6.77 -26.86 3.78
CA ARG A 220 -7.96 -27.73 3.67
C ARG A 220 -8.78 -27.85 4.96
N THR A 221 -8.21 -27.47 6.11
CA THR A 221 -8.94 -27.44 7.39
C THR A 221 -9.78 -26.18 7.58
N LEU A 222 -9.61 -25.18 6.70
CA LEU A 222 -10.31 -23.89 6.73
C LEU A 222 -11.57 -23.91 5.85
N ASP A 223 -12.42 -22.89 5.98
CA ASP A 223 -13.57 -22.72 5.08
C ASP A 223 -13.05 -22.54 3.64
N PRO A 224 -13.63 -23.24 2.64
CA PRO A 224 -13.19 -23.16 1.25
C PRO A 224 -13.42 -21.78 0.62
N ASP A 225 -14.23 -20.91 1.23
CA ASP A 225 -14.47 -19.53 0.79
C ASP A 225 -13.65 -18.54 1.64
N PRO A 226 -12.55 -17.96 1.08
CA PRO A 226 -11.71 -17.01 1.79
C PRO A 226 -12.44 -15.72 2.20
N SER A 227 -13.58 -15.40 1.59
CA SER A 227 -14.36 -14.20 1.96
C SER A 227 -14.98 -14.29 3.34
N LYS A 228 -15.11 -15.50 3.90
CA LYS A 228 -15.61 -15.73 5.26
C LYS A 228 -14.51 -15.74 6.32
N TRP A 229 -13.24 -15.71 5.91
CA TRP A 229 -12.12 -15.80 6.83
C TRP A 229 -11.99 -14.52 7.66
N LYS A 230 -12.09 -14.65 8.98
CA LYS A 230 -11.78 -13.57 9.91
C LYS A 230 -10.34 -13.70 10.41
N TYR A 231 -9.66 -12.57 10.50
CA TYR A 231 -8.25 -12.50 10.91
C TYR A 231 -8.01 -13.25 12.24
N GLU A 232 -8.80 -12.97 13.27
CA GLU A 232 -8.61 -13.52 14.62
C GLU A 232 -8.83 -15.04 14.68
N GLU A 233 -9.64 -15.58 13.77
CA GLU A 233 -10.03 -16.99 13.78
C GLU A 233 -9.11 -17.83 12.89
N VAL A 234 -8.62 -17.27 11.78
CA VAL A 234 -7.87 -18.00 10.75
C VAL A 234 -6.37 -17.80 10.91
N PHE A 235 -5.90 -16.57 11.14
CA PHE A 235 -4.46 -16.27 11.21
C PHE A 235 -3.71 -17.14 12.24
N PRO A 236 -4.22 -17.39 13.48
CA PRO A 236 -3.54 -18.25 14.45
C PRO A 236 -3.47 -19.74 14.05
N LYS A 237 -4.30 -20.17 13.09
CA LYS A 237 -4.35 -21.56 12.60
C LYS A 237 -3.33 -21.81 11.47
N CYS A 238 -2.91 -20.76 10.76
CA CYS A 238 -2.00 -20.84 9.61
C CYS A 238 -0.51 -20.98 10.01
N ARG A 239 -0.19 -21.91 10.90
CA ARG A 239 1.16 -22.10 11.45
C ARG A 239 2.18 -22.54 10.40
N ARG A 240 1.81 -23.45 9.49
CA ARG A 240 2.70 -23.92 8.41
C ARG A 240 2.96 -22.81 7.41
N THR A 241 1.92 -22.06 7.06
CA THR A 241 2.02 -20.87 6.22
C THR A 241 2.95 -19.82 6.84
N LEU A 242 2.83 -19.56 8.14
CA LEU A 242 3.72 -18.63 8.86
C LEU A 242 5.17 -19.12 8.88
N ALA A 243 5.39 -20.43 9.06
CA ALA A 243 6.73 -21.03 9.04
C ALA A 243 7.43 -20.85 7.69
N LEU A 244 6.70 -20.88 6.58
CA LEU A 244 7.27 -20.59 5.24
C LEU A 244 7.68 -19.12 5.09
N MET A 245 6.93 -18.20 5.68
CA MET A 245 7.09 -16.76 5.48
C MET A 245 8.22 -16.14 6.33
N VAL A 246 8.68 -16.83 7.36
CA VAL A 246 9.80 -16.40 8.21
C VAL A 246 11.06 -17.15 7.78
N PRO A 247 12.10 -16.47 7.27
CA PRO A 247 13.36 -17.14 6.99
C PRO A 247 13.93 -17.70 8.30
N LEU A 248 14.26 -19.00 8.30
CA LEU A 248 15.09 -19.64 9.33
C LEU A 248 16.51 -19.06 9.33
#